data_AF-A0A0X8NUZ3-F1
#
_entry.id   AF-A0A0X8NUZ3-F1
#
_cell.length_a   1.000
_cell.length_b   1.000
_cell.length_c   1.000
_cell.angle_alpha   90.00
_cell.angle_beta   90.00
_cell.angle_gamma   90.00
#
_symmetry.space_group_name_H-M   'P 1'
#
loop_
_entity.id
_entity.type
_entity.pdbx_description
1 polymer ?
#
loop_
_entity_poly.entity_id
_entity_poly.type
_entity_poly.pdbx_seq_one_letter_code
_entity_poly.pdbx_strand_id
1 'polypeptide(L)'
;MSEPIDVSGEPAGSVIRDGRFLLSLTGPGSHVLVTEPGRGNVIIGPASMGKKADLRVGSDDTVHWPAFDPFATPAGSPWPRHIDYHGNDSGFLRWSEQRPIEQFTWAPAYADARRVEAGAARIQTLQIRLDAVAGHLGIAVPADMDLGLFGDLSRITVTGAVPSLLALHPALGRRAGQTPYVLSELGVLQGVTALALYGEPLAQPISLRGLERFPALTHLSLWGGFADWDALARLPHLQSLEIRFTPDLAGLPPLDTWPLLERFIGFNVDDGAGKRLKAQLKAREKVRAWTGYTSVTKLRKPEWWQSEYGRPFSAWNSRMAKSANAAYDVAREALAGAHDGAAVEAALKAFASHFNDMKGIETAEREDIGEAVWQFSQVGRVVELGVTEEQAQRWFDEVRDY
;
A
#
# COMPACT_ATOMS: atom_id res chain seq x y z
N MET A 1 -29.61 16.71 -18.03
CA MET A 1 -28.37 17.04 -17.31
C MET A 1 -28.09 18.51 -17.54
N SER A 2 -27.67 19.28 -16.53
CA SER A 2 -27.32 20.69 -16.69
C SER A 2 -26.08 20.85 -17.59
N GLU A 3 -26.05 21.93 -18.37
CA GLU A 3 -24.90 22.28 -19.19
C GLU A 3 -23.67 22.60 -18.30
N PRO A 4 -22.46 22.17 -18.70
CA PRO A 4 -21.23 22.56 -18.03
C PRO A 4 -21.02 24.08 -18.04
N ILE A 5 -20.55 24.62 -16.91
CA ILE A 5 -20.33 26.04 -16.71
C ILE A 5 -18.84 26.34 -16.88
N ASP A 6 -18.49 27.29 -17.75
CA ASP A 6 -17.11 27.75 -17.89
C ASP A 6 -16.73 28.64 -16.69
N VAL A 7 -15.60 28.33 -16.06
CA VAL A 7 -15.05 29.06 -14.91
C VAL A 7 -13.60 29.49 -15.14
N SER A 8 -13.09 29.41 -16.38
CA SER A 8 -11.68 29.68 -16.70
C SER A 8 -11.23 31.12 -16.45
N GLY A 9 -12.17 32.07 -16.32
CA GLY A 9 -11.90 33.48 -15.96
C GLY A 9 -12.31 33.87 -14.55
N GLU A 10 -12.79 32.92 -13.74
CA GLU A 10 -13.27 33.19 -12.39
C GLU A 10 -12.11 33.44 -11.41
N PRO A 11 -12.26 34.34 -10.43
CA PRO A 11 -11.24 34.57 -9.42
C PRO A 11 -10.94 33.30 -8.60
N ALA A 12 -9.70 33.19 -8.13
CA ALA A 12 -9.31 32.06 -7.28
C ALA A 12 -10.23 31.93 -6.05
N GLY A 13 -10.73 30.72 -5.82
CA GLY A 13 -11.64 30.38 -4.73
C GLY A 13 -13.07 30.94 -4.83
N SER A 14 -13.50 31.51 -5.97
CA SER A 14 -14.88 32.00 -6.12
C SER A 14 -15.92 30.88 -6.29
N VAL A 15 -15.50 29.70 -6.75
CA VAL A 15 -16.38 28.56 -7.03
C VAL A 15 -16.41 27.63 -5.81
N ILE A 16 -17.46 27.78 -5.00
CA ILE A 16 -17.71 27.00 -3.78
C ILE A 16 -18.87 26.01 -3.88
N ARG A 17 -19.59 26.03 -5.02
CA ARG A 17 -20.82 25.27 -5.25
C ARG A 17 -20.55 24.01 -6.06
N ASP A 18 -21.38 23.01 -5.83
CA ASP A 18 -21.38 21.80 -6.64
C ASP A 18 -21.95 22.05 -8.04
N GLY A 19 -21.50 21.25 -9.01
CA GLY A 19 -21.94 21.38 -10.39
C GLY A 19 -21.05 20.68 -11.41
N ARG A 20 -21.33 20.99 -12.68
CA ARG A 20 -20.58 20.55 -13.85
C ARG A 20 -19.84 21.76 -14.39
N PHE A 21 -18.51 21.69 -14.49
CA PHE A 21 -17.67 22.82 -14.85
C PHE A 21 -16.76 22.46 -16.02
N LEU A 22 -16.59 23.37 -16.98
CA LEU A 22 -15.57 23.22 -18.03
C LEU A 22 -14.21 23.56 -17.44
N LEU A 23 -13.24 22.67 -17.65
CA LEU A 23 -11.84 22.87 -17.28
C LEU A 23 -10.95 22.88 -18.50
N SER A 24 -9.93 23.73 -18.45
CA SER A 24 -8.92 23.86 -19.50
C SER A 24 -7.63 23.13 -19.12
N LEU A 25 -7.69 21.81 -18.88
CA LEU A 25 -6.53 21.04 -18.40
C LEU A 25 -5.46 20.81 -19.48
N THR A 26 -5.84 20.33 -20.67
CA THR A 26 -4.90 20.06 -21.78
C THR A 26 -5.15 20.95 -23.00
N GLY A 27 -6.16 21.83 -22.90
CA GLY A 27 -6.59 22.78 -23.92
C GLY A 27 -7.89 23.47 -23.49
N PRO A 28 -8.31 24.56 -24.16
CA PRO A 28 -9.51 25.30 -23.77
C PRO A 28 -10.76 24.42 -23.69
N GLY A 29 -11.44 24.40 -22.53
CA GLY A 29 -12.68 23.65 -22.32
C GLY A 29 -12.57 22.14 -22.55
N SER A 30 -11.36 21.58 -22.49
CA SER A 30 -11.06 20.19 -22.84
C SER A 30 -11.72 19.16 -21.93
N HIS A 31 -12.13 19.53 -20.72
CA HIS A 31 -12.61 18.61 -19.71
C HIS A 31 -13.88 19.11 -19.02
N VAL A 32 -14.66 18.18 -18.48
CA VAL A 32 -15.79 18.49 -17.59
C VAL A 32 -15.50 17.92 -16.22
N LEU A 33 -15.34 18.81 -15.23
CA LEU A 33 -15.28 18.43 -13.83
C LEU A 33 -16.69 18.34 -13.26
N VAL A 34 -16.95 17.27 -12.51
CA VAL A 34 -18.17 17.12 -11.71
C VAL A 34 -17.79 17.19 -10.24
N THR A 35 -18.39 18.13 -9.52
CA THR A 35 -18.23 18.29 -8.07
C THR A 35 -19.54 17.93 -7.38
N GLU A 36 -19.43 17.28 -6.21
CA GLU A 36 -20.56 16.76 -5.44
C GLU A 36 -20.34 17.08 -3.94
N PRO A 37 -21.43 17.23 -3.16
CA PRO A 37 -21.34 17.53 -1.75
C PRO A 37 -20.44 16.54 -1.00
N GLY A 38 -19.51 17.08 -0.22
CA GLY A 38 -18.59 16.27 0.61
C GLY A 38 -17.41 15.65 -0.14
N ARG A 39 -17.33 15.80 -1.47
CA ARG A 39 -16.21 15.29 -2.26
C ARG A 39 -15.03 16.28 -2.26
N GLY A 40 -13.98 15.95 -1.51
CA GLY A 40 -12.77 16.78 -1.40
C GLY A 40 -11.60 16.35 -2.29
N ASN A 41 -11.81 15.35 -3.14
CA ASN A 41 -10.77 14.70 -3.93
C ASN A 41 -11.07 14.71 -5.44
N VAL A 42 -10.01 14.64 -6.23
CA VAL A 42 -10.08 14.41 -7.69
C VAL A 42 -9.07 13.35 -8.10
N ILE A 43 -9.46 12.49 -9.04
CA ILE A 43 -8.58 11.48 -9.66
C ILE A 43 -8.38 11.86 -11.13
N ILE A 44 -7.12 12.02 -11.52
CA ILE A 44 -6.72 12.46 -12.86
C ILE A 44 -5.81 11.37 -13.45
N GLY A 45 -6.09 10.88 -14.65
CA GLY A 45 -5.25 9.82 -15.23
C GLY A 45 -5.67 9.33 -16.61
N PRO A 46 -4.97 8.32 -17.15
CA PRO A 46 -5.19 7.84 -18.51
C PRO A 46 -6.55 7.19 -18.70
N ALA A 47 -6.97 7.11 -19.97
CA ALA A 47 -8.23 6.48 -20.36
C ALA A 47 -8.35 5.01 -19.88
N SER A 48 -7.22 4.30 -19.70
CA SER A 48 -7.17 2.93 -19.17
C SER A 48 -7.74 2.80 -17.75
N MET A 49 -7.80 3.88 -16.97
CA MET A 49 -8.43 3.88 -15.65
C MET A 49 -9.97 3.83 -15.70
N GLY A 50 -10.58 4.02 -16.88
CA GLY A 50 -12.01 3.87 -17.08
C GLY A 50 -12.84 4.84 -16.23
N LYS A 51 -13.66 4.29 -15.32
CA LYS A 51 -14.53 5.07 -14.41
C LYS A 51 -13.84 5.52 -13.12
N LYS A 52 -12.60 5.07 -12.87
CA LYS A 52 -11.84 5.47 -11.68
C LYS A 52 -11.27 6.89 -11.80
N ALA A 53 -10.97 7.34 -13.01
CA ALA A 53 -10.51 8.70 -13.26
C ALA A 53 -11.71 9.64 -13.46
N ASP A 54 -11.72 10.76 -12.72
CA ASP A 54 -12.66 11.86 -12.89
C ASP A 54 -12.35 12.67 -14.13
N LEU A 55 -11.05 12.89 -14.37
CA LEU A 55 -10.52 13.70 -15.46
C LEU A 55 -9.48 12.87 -16.22
N ARG A 56 -9.64 12.79 -17.55
CA ARG A 56 -8.84 11.89 -18.39
C ARG A 56 -7.75 12.64 -19.14
N VAL A 57 -6.50 12.43 -18.76
CA VAL A 57 -5.33 12.99 -19.44
C VAL A 57 -4.41 11.88 -19.89
N GLY A 58 -3.71 12.06 -21.01
CA GLY A 58 -2.64 11.15 -21.43
C GLY A 58 -1.48 11.14 -20.44
N SER A 59 -0.71 10.05 -20.41
CA SER A 59 0.40 9.89 -19.47
C SER A 59 1.47 10.98 -19.64
N ASP A 60 1.69 11.49 -20.85
CA ASP A 60 2.67 12.55 -21.15
C ASP A 60 2.03 13.91 -21.44
N ASP A 61 0.71 14.05 -21.25
CA ASP A 61 0.04 15.34 -21.43
C ASP A 61 0.54 16.34 -20.39
N THR A 62 0.87 17.56 -20.86
CA THR A 62 1.11 18.68 -19.95
C THR A 62 -0.21 19.13 -19.34
N VAL A 63 -0.28 19.19 -18.02
CA VAL A 63 -1.49 19.56 -17.28
C VAL A 63 -1.42 21.03 -16.86
N HIS A 64 -2.42 21.81 -17.23
CA HIS A 64 -2.60 23.18 -16.74
C HIS A 64 -3.25 23.18 -15.35
N TRP A 65 -2.43 22.94 -14.32
CA TRP A 65 -2.87 22.89 -12.92
C TRP A 65 -3.64 24.12 -12.41
N PRO A 66 -3.33 25.36 -12.83
CA PRO A 66 -4.12 26.54 -12.46
C PRO A 66 -5.60 26.48 -12.87
N ALA A 67 -6.02 25.54 -13.72
CA ALA A 67 -7.44 25.29 -14.00
C ALA A 67 -8.27 24.96 -12.74
N PHE A 68 -7.62 24.56 -11.64
CA PHE A 68 -8.27 24.32 -10.36
C PHE A 68 -8.31 25.55 -9.42
N ASP A 69 -7.64 26.65 -9.75
CA ASP A 69 -7.56 27.83 -8.87
C ASP A 69 -8.92 28.45 -8.51
N PRO A 70 -9.93 28.49 -9.40
CA PRO A 70 -11.25 29.04 -9.04
C PRO A 70 -11.96 28.28 -7.93
N PHE A 71 -11.58 27.04 -7.63
CA PHE A 71 -12.34 26.16 -6.74
C PHE A 71 -11.89 26.27 -5.29
N ALA A 72 -12.86 26.40 -4.39
CA ALA A 72 -12.65 26.35 -2.94
C ALA A 72 -13.70 25.47 -2.26
N THR A 73 -13.35 24.98 -1.08
CA THR A 73 -14.32 24.34 -0.18
C THR A 73 -15.28 25.40 0.36
N PRO A 74 -16.46 25.01 0.89
CA PRO A 74 -17.35 25.94 1.59
C PRO A 74 -16.69 26.68 2.76
N ALA A 75 -15.61 26.12 3.33
CA ALA A 75 -14.82 26.74 4.39
C ALA A 75 -13.73 27.72 3.88
N GLY A 76 -13.64 27.93 2.56
CA GLY A 76 -12.70 28.85 1.93
C GLY A 76 -11.29 28.28 1.70
N SER A 77 -11.06 26.99 1.96
CA SER A 77 -9.78 26.35 1.65
C SER A 77 -9.72 25.99 0.16
N PRO A 78 -8.54 25.96 -0.49
CA PRO A 78 -8.44 25.55 -1.89
C PRO A 78 -9.00 24.14 -2.14
N TRP A 79 -9.76 23.97 -3.22
CA TRP A 79 -10.24 22.67 -3.70
C TRP A 79 -9.60 22.35 -5.05
N PRO A 80 -9.19 21.11 -5.35
CA PRO A 80 -9.26 19.91 -4.52
C PRO A 80 -8.20 19.92 -3.40
N ARG A 81 -8.49 19.19 -2.32
CA ARG A 81 -7.58 19.03 -1.17
C ARG A 81 -6.73 17.76 -1.28
N HIS A 82 -7.31 16.71 -1.89
CA HIS A 82 -6.67 15.43 -2.16
C HIS A 82 -6.65 15.19 -3.67
N ILE A 83 -5.49 14.92 -4.24
CA ILE A 83 -5.33 14.69 -5.68
C ILE A 83 -4.65 13.34 -5.88
N ASP A 84 -5.23 12.49 -6.72
CA ASP A 84 -4.59 11.27 -7.21
C ASP A 84 -4.31 11.43 -8.71
N TYR A 85 -3.04 11.54 -9.08
CA TYR A 85 -2.62 11.83 -10.43
C TYR A 85 -1.74 10.72 -11.01
N HIS A 86 -2.26 10.08 -12.06
CA HIS A 86 -1.56 9.08 -12.87
C HIS A 86 -1.07 9.74 -14.17
N GLY A 87 0.19 10.17 -14.18
CA GLY A 87 0.81 10.77 -15.34
C GLY A 87 2.19 11.32 -15.02
N ASN A 88 2.88 11.79 -16.05
CA ASN A 88 4.29 12.10 -16.01
C ASN A 88 4.58 13.61 -15.82
N ASP A 89 3.55 14.47 -15.87
CA ASP A 89 3.70 15.90 -15.62
C ASP A 89 4.02 16.17 -14.14
N SER A 90 4.98 17.06 -13.89
CA SER A 90 5.37 17.47 -12.52
C SER A 90 5.03 18.92 -12.21
N GLY A 91 4.23 19.57 -13.06
CA GLY A 91 3.85 20.98 -12.94
C GLY A 91 3.09 21.29 -11.65
N PHE A 92 2.46 20.28 -11.04
CA PHE A 92 1.75 20.42 -9.77
C PHE A 92 2.68 20.88 -8.63
N LEU A 93 3.96 20.53 -8.69
CA LEU A 93 4.96 20.93 -7.70
C LEU A 93 5.09 22.46 -7.67
N ARG A 94 5.30 23.08 -8.84
CA ARG A 94 5.37 24.54 -8.98
C ARG A 94 4.04 25.20 -8.67
N TRP A 95 2.94 24.62 -9.12
CA TRP A 95 1.61 25.13 -8.82
C TRP A 95 1.34 25.19 -7.30
N SER A 96 1.80 24.18 -6.56
CA SER A 96 1.62 24.14 -5.10
C SER A 96 2.41 25.21 -4.34
N GLU A 97 3.43 25.85 -4.93
CA GLU A 97 4.19 26.93 -4.27
C GLU A 97 3.28 28.09 -3.82
N GLN A 98 2.24 28.37 -4.61
CA GLN A 98 1.29 29.46 -4.35
C GLN A 98 0.01 28.99 -3.65
N ARG A 99 -0.22 27.67 -3.60
CA ARG A 99 -1.48 27.07 -3.16
C ARG A 99 -1.24 25.78 -2.37
N PRO A 100 -1.55 25.74 -1.06
CA PRO A 100 -1.33 24.55 -0.26
C PRO A 100 -2.22 23.38 -0.71
N ILE A 101 -1.67 22.17 -0.62
CA ILE A 101 -2.34 20.90 -0.92
C ILE A 101 -2.23 20.00 0.32
N GLU A 102 -3.35 19.44 0.79
CA GLU A 102 -3.35 18.53 1.94
C GLU A 102 -2.68 17.19 1.55
N GLN A 103 -3.10 16.58 0.43
CA GLN A 103 -2.47 15.36 -0.05
C GLN A 103 -2.37 15.32 -1.57
N PHE A 104 -1.20 14.90 -2.06
CA PHE A 104 -0.99 14.60 -3.47
C PHE A 104 -0.42 13.19 -3.62
N THR A 105 -1.11 12.34 -4.36
CA THR A 105 -0.62 11.02 -4.78
C THR A 105 -0.22 11.11 -6.25
N TRP A 106 1.03 10.82 -6.55
CA TRP A 106 1.61 10.88 -7.90
C TRP A 106 2.06 9.49 -8.34
N ALA A 107 1.51 9.00 -9.44
CA ALA A 107 1.81 7.71 -10.04
C ALA A 107 2.35 7.89 -11.47
N PRO A 108 3.64 8.29 -11.62
CA PRO A 108 4.28 8.38 -12.92
C PRO A 108 4.56 7.00 -13.53
N ALA A 109 4.72 6.97 -14.85
CA ALA A 109 4.97 5.76 -15.63
C ALA A 109 5.95 6.02 -16.79
N TYR A 110 7.11 6.61 -16.48
CA TYR A 110 8.15 6.89 -17.46
C TYR A 110 9.32 5.89 -17.38
N ALA A 111 10.00 5.71 -18.52
CA ALA A 111 11.11 4.76 -18.67
C ALA A 111 12.50 5.43 -18.53
N ASP A 112 12.57 6.75 -18.62
CA ASP A 112 13.80 7.54 -18.55
C ASP A 112 14.13 8.02 -17.12
N ALA A 113 15.36 8.49 -16.92
CA ALA A 113 15.73 9.13 -15.66
C ALA A 113 15.26 10.59 -15.66
N ARG A 114 14.53 11.01 -14.62
CA ARG A 114 14.00 12.36 -14.47
C ARG A 114 14.47 12.99 -13.17
N ARG A 115 14.59 14.32 -13.20
CA ARG A 115 14.86 15.13 -12.01
C ARG A 115 13.79 16.19 -11.88
N VAL A 116 13.23 16.31 -10.67
CA VAL A 116 12.20 17.30 -10.36
C VAL A 116 12.56 18.05 -9.08
N GLU A 117 12.29 19.35 -9.09
CA GLU A 117 12.52 20.22 -7.94
C GLU A 117 11.19 20.48 -7.23
N ALA A 118 11.07 20.04 -5.98
CA ALA A 118 9.91 20.22 -5.13
C ALA A 118 10.22 21.06 -3.88
N GLY A 119 11.42 21.64 -3.77
CA GLY A 119 11.88 22.30 -2.54
C GLY A 119 11.04 23.51 -2.06
N ALA A 120 10.19 24.07 -2.92
CA ALA A 120 9.23 25.13 -2.58
C ALA A 120 7.76 24.66 -2.58
N ALA A 121 7.51 23.38 -2.88
CA ALA A 121 6.17 22.82 -2.95
C ALA A 121 5.49 22.88 -1.58
N ARG A 122 4.22 23.30 -1.53
CA ARG A 122 3.44 23.36 -0.28
C ARG A 122 2.44 22.22 -0.23
N ILE A 123 2.96 21.01 -0.16
CA ILE A 123 2.18 19.77 -0.07
C ILE A 123 2.41 19.20 1.32
N GLN A 124 1.35 19.01 2.11
CA GLN A 124 1.48 18.44 3.44
C GLN A 124 1.88 16.96 3.37
N THR A 125 1.20 16.17 2.55
CA THR A 125 1.52 14.76 2.33
C THR A 125 1.72 14.47 0.84
N LEU A 126 2.94 14.09 0.45
CA LEU A 126 3.26 13.64 -0.90
C LEU A 126 3.44 12.12 -0.91
N GLN A 127 2.62 11.44 -1.71
CA GLN A 127 2.74 10.01 -1.97
C GLN A 127 3.23 9.79 -3.40
N ILE A 128 4.28 8.99 -3.58
CA ILE A 128 4.85 8.69 -4.89
C ILE A 128 4.77 7.18 -5.13
N ARG A 129 4.05 6.80 -6.18
CA ARG A 129 3.91 5.42 -6.66
C ARG A 129 4.91 5.14 -7.76
N LEU A 130 5.87 4.26 -7.47
CA LEU A 130 6.95 3.87 -8.37
C LEU A 130 6.62 2.57 -9.13
N ASP A 131 5.42 2.01 -8.94
CA ASP A 131 5.00 0.72 -9.48
C ASP A 131 5.14 0.62 -11.01
N ALA A 132 4.92 1.73 -11.71
CA ALA A 132 5.01 1.82 -13.17
C ALA A 132 6.27 2.53 -13.67
N VAL A 133 7.19 2.94 -12.79
CA VAL A 133 8.43 3.64 -13.15
C VAL A 133 9.50 2.62 -13.52
N ALA A 134 9.80 2.50 -14.81
CA ALA A 134 10.92 1.70 -15.29
C ALA A 134 12.26 2.47 -15.24
N GLY A 135 12.20 3.80 -15.25
CA GLY A 135 13.35 4.70 -15.18
C GLY A 135 13.83 4.98 -13.76
N HIS A 136 14.15 6.24 -13.48
CA HIS A 136 14.61 6.69 -12.16
C HIS A 136 14.13 8.10 -11.84
N LEU A 137 13.61 8.33 -10.63
CA LEU A 137 13.18 9.64 -10.14
C LEU A 137 14.21 10.25 -9.19
N GLY A 138 14.81 11.36 -9.57
CA GLY A 138 15.46 12.27 -8.63
C GLY A 138 14.50 13.37 -8.19
N ILE A 139 14.26 13.53 -6.89
CA ILE A 139 13.40 14.60 -6.37
C ILE A 139 14.06 15.34 -5.19
N ALA A 140 14.06 16.67 -5.24
CA ALA A 140 14.45 17.51 -4.11
C ALA A 140 13.21 17.97 -3.34
N VAL A 141 13.02 17.52 -2.10
CA VAL A 141 11.79 17.77 -1.32
C VAL A 141 11.96 18.88 -0.26
N PRO A 142 10.87 19.56 0.15
CA PRO A 142 10.91 20.58 1.18
C PRO A 142 10.95 19.97 2.59
N ALA A 143 11.21 20.80 3.59
CA ALA A 143 11.04 20.43 4.99
C ALA A 143 9.54 20.35 5.35
N ASP A 144 9.23 19.80 6.53
CA ASP A 144 7.89 19.82 7.13
C ASP A 144 6.78 19.14 6.28
N MET A 145 7.16 18.18 5.45
CA MET A 145 6.27 17.35 4.62
C MET A 145 6.31 15.89 5.08
N ASP A 146 5.18 15.19 4.97
CA ASP A 146 5.10 13.74 5.07
C ASP A 146 5.32 13.11 3.68
N LEU A 147 6.24 12.15 3.59
CA LEU A 147 6.58 11.48 2.34
C LEU A 147 6.20 10.00 2.38
N GLY A 148 5.37 9.57 1.44
CA GLY A 148 5.05 8.16 1.20
C GLY A 148 5.67 7.65 -0.09
N LEU A 149 6.42 6.56 -0.04
CA LEU A 149 7.03 5.92 -1.22
C LEU A 149 6.47 4.50 -1.38
N PHE A 150 5.97 4.20 -2.58
CA PHE A 150 5.35 2.91 -2.92
C PHE A 150 6.04 2.27 -4.11
N GLY A 151 6.24 0.95 -4.08
CA GLY A 151 6.82 0.18 -5.18
C GLY A 151 8.32 -0.03 -5.05
N ASP A 152 9.02 -0.12 -6.18
CA ASP A 152 10.47 -0.38 -6.23
C ASP A 152 11.27 0.85 -5.76
N LEU A 153 11.68 0.83 -4.48
CA LEU A 153 12.42 1.93 -3.85
C LEU A 153 13.82 2.15 -4.46
N SER A 154 14.33 1.25 -5.30
CA SER A 154 15.58 1.48 -6.04
C SER A 154 15.42 2.51 -7.17
N ARG A 155 14.18 2.82 -7.56
CA ARG A 155 13.83 3.74 -8.67
C ARG A 155 13.79 5.21 -8.25
N ILE A 156 14.19 5.54 -7.03
CA ILE A 156 14.09 6.90 -6.52
C ILE A 156 15.36 7.32 -5.77
N THR A 157 15.70 8.60 -5.90
CA THR A 157 16.67 9.29 -5.06
C THR A 157 16.05 10.58 -4.57
N VAL A 158 15.99 10.73 -3.25
CA VAL A 158 15.48 11.94 -2.61
C VAL A 158 16.65 12.78 -2.11
N THR A 159 16.57 14.08 -2.36
CA THR A 159 17.49 15.11 -1.89
C THR A 159 16.71 16.27 -1.26
N GLY A 160 17.38 17.31 -0.78
CA GLY A 160 16.73 18.43 -0.11
C GLY A 160 16.64 18.21 1.40
N ALA A 161 15.48 18.48 1.98
CA ALA A 161 15.28 18.36 3.43
C ALA A 161 14.85 16.95 3.85
N VAL A 162 14.92 16.70 5.17
CA VAL A 162 14.40 15.48 5.80
C VAL A 162 12.89 15.66 6.04
N PRO A 163 12.03 14.73 5.60
CA PRO A 163 10.59 14.82 5.85
C PRO A 163 10.24 14.58 7.33
N SER A 164 9.06 15.06 7.75
CA SER A 164 8.53 14.87 9.11
C SER A 164 8.24 13.40 9.40
N LEU A 165 7.61 12.72 8.45
CA LEU A 165 7.31 11.30 8.47
C LEU A 165 7.72 10.68 7.12
N LEU A 166 8.34 9.51 7.18
CA LEU A 166 8.57 8.66 6.01
C LEU A 166 7.72 7.40 6.11
N ALA A 167 6.85 7.16 5.12
CA ALA A 167 6.12 5.92 4.95
C ALA A 167 6.67 5.14 3.75
N LEU A 168 7.08 3.89 3.96
CA LEU A 168 7.64 3.02 2.93
C LEU A 168 6.74 1.81 2.71
N HIS A 169 6.36 1.62 1.45
CA HIS A 169 5.61 0.47 0.93
C HIS A 169 6.44 -0.17 -0.18
N PRO A 170 7.52 -0.89 0.14
CA PRO A 170 8.37 -1.51 -0.88
C PRO A 170 7.58 -2.51 -1.74
N ALA A 171 8.01 -2.71 -2.98
CA ALA A 171 7.52 -3.82 -3.81
C ALA A 171 7.96 -5.16 -3.19
N LEU A 172 6.98 -5.87 -2.61
CA LEU A 172 7.17 -7.16 -1.96
C LEU A 172 6.60 -8.28 -2.82
N GLY A 173 7.24 -9.45 -2.81
CA GLY A 173 6.69 -10.64 -3.42
C GLY A 173 5.51 -11.20 -2.62
N ARG A 174 4.60 -11.90 -3.30
CA ARG A 174 3.29 -12.32 -2.76
C ARG A 174 3.36 -13.48 -1.77
N ARG A 175 4.48 -14.19 -1.67
CA ARG A 175 4.58 -15.47 -0.99
C ARG A 175 5.43 -15.39 0.29
N ALA A 176 4.94 -16.02 1.35
CA ALA A 176 5.74 -16.28 2.55
C ALA A 176 6.96 -17.19 2.21
N GLY A 177 8.05 -17.05 2.96
CA GLY A 177 9.26 -17.87 2.80
C GLY A 177 10.28 -17.37 1.77
N GLN A 178 9.91 -16.35 0.98
CA GLN A 178 10.89 -15.59 0.20
C GLN A 178 11.92 -14.90 1.12
N THR A 179 13.14 -14.72 0.63
CA THR A 179 14.18 -13.96 1.35
C THR A 179 13.62 -12.62 1.79
N PRO A 180 13.75 -12.25 3.08
CA PRO A 180 13.24 -10.98 3.58
C PRO A 180 13.76 -9.80 2.76
N TYR A 181 12.87 -8.85 2.44
CA TYR A 181 13.22 -7.62 1.73
C TYR A 181 14.11 -6.75 2.62
N VAL A 182 15.32 -6.43 2.14
CA VAL A 182 16.24 -5.54 2.85
C VAL A 182 16.09 -4.13 2.29
N LEU A 183 15.78 -3.17 3.17
CA LEU A 183 15.71 -1.75 2.78
C LEU A 183 17.05 -1.30 2.18
N SER A 184 16.98 -0.63 1.04
CA SER A 184 18.13 0.00 0.39
C SER A 184 18.65 1.19 1.19
N GLU A 185 19.81 1.73 0.79
CA GLU A 185 20.28 3.03 1.25
C GLU A 185 19.36 4.13 0.71
N LEU A 186 18.83 4.98 1.59
CA LEU A 186 17.83 6.00 1.24
C LEU A 186 18.38 7.43 1.35
N GLY A 187 19.70 7.59 1.52
CA GLY A 187 20.38 8.88 1.56
C GLY A 187 19.82 9.80 2.65
N VAL A 188 19.41 11.01 2.27
CA VAL A 188 18.89 12.03 3.21
C VAL A 188 17.70 11.55 4.04
N LEU A 189 16.91 10.62 3.50
CA LEU A 189 15.73 10.07 4.19
C LEU A 189 16.08 9.27 5.45
N GLN A 190 17.34 8.86 5.61
CA GLN A 190 17.79 8.21 6.85
C GLN A 190 17.83 9.18 8.05
N GLY A 191 17.72 10.49 7.81
CA GLY A 191 17.66 11.49 8.87
C GLY A 191 16.31 11.59 9.60
N VAL A 192 15.27 10.84 9.20
CA VAL A 192 13.92 10.98 9.77
C VAL A 192 13.84 10.55 11.23
N THR A 193 12.93 11.20 11.96
CA THR A 193 12.61 10.82 13.34
C THR A 193 11.42 9.85 13.44
N ALA A 194 10.57 9.83 12.41
CA ALA A 194 9.41 8.95 12.31
C ALA A 194 9.42 8.14 10.99
N LEU A 195 9.35 6.82 11.13
CA LEU A 195 9.32 5.87 10.02
C LEU A 195 8.13 4.93 10.16
N ALA A 196 7.40 4.73 9.07
CA ALA A 196 6.40 3.69 8.95
C ALA A 196 6.78 2.72 7.81
N LEU A 197 6.81 1.43 8.13
CA LEU A 197 7.05 0.35 7.15
C LEU A 197 5.76 -0.45 6.98
N TYR A 198 5.40 -0.68 5.72
CA TYR A 198 4.20 -1.41 5.36
C TYR A 198 4.56 -2.58 4.46
N GLY A 199 4.20 -3.78 4.92
CA GLY A 199 4.12 -4.98 4.13
C GLY A 199 2.78 -5.67 4.34
N GLU A 200 2.63 -6.84 3.73
CA GLU A 200 1.47 -7.70 3.91
C GLU A 200 1.77 -8.79 4.96
N PRO A 201 0.79 -9.23 5.78
CA PRO A 201 1.05 -10.15 6.88
C PRO A 201 1.70 -11.48 6.46
N LEU A 202 1.23 -12.09 5.38
CA LEU A 202 1.67 -13.43 4.93
C LEU A 202 2.41 -13.42 3.58
N ALA A 203 2.95 -12.27 3.19
CA ALA A 203 3.75 -12.13 1.97
C ALA A 203 5.26 -12.18 2.29
N GLN A 204 6.11 -11.74 1.36
CA GLN A 204 7.53 -11.55 1.61
C GLN A 204 7.73 -10.59 2.80
N PRO A 205 8.42 -10.99 3.87
CA PRO A 205 8.62 -10.14 5.04
C PRO A 205 9.64 -9.04 4.75
N ILE A 206 9.55 -7.92 5.47
CA ILE A 206 10.59 -6.88 5.48
C ILE A 206 11.61 -7.22 6.58
N SER A 207 12.91 -7.26 6.24
CA SER A 207 13.99 -7.37 7.23
C SER A 207 14.13 -6.07 8.00
N LEU A 208 14.21 -6.18 9.33
CA LEU A 208 14.44 -5.04 10.22
C LEU A 208 15.95 -4.72 10.39
N ARG A 209 16.84 -5.48 9.74
CA ARG A 209 18.28 -5.17 9.71
C ARG A 209 18.53 -3.90 8.91
N GLY A 210 19.46 -3.09 9.39
CA GLY A 210 19.81 -1.83 8.73
C GLY A 210 18.98 -0.65 9.21
N LEU A 211 17.98 -0.85 10.08
CA LEU A 211 17.26 0.26 10.70
C LEU A 211 18.16 1.13 11.59
N GLU A 212 19.28 0.60 12.08
CA GLU A 212 20.29 1.39 12.79
C GLU A 212 20.90 2.51 11.92
N ARG A 213 20.71 2.46 10.60
CA ARG A 213 21.10 3.54 9.69
C ARG A 213 20.22 4.78 9.81
N PHE A 214 19.14 4.74 10.58
CA PHE A 214 18.30 5.89 10.91
C PHE A 214 18.68 6.46 12.30
N PRO A 215 19.75 7.26 12.42
CA PRO A 215 20.33 7.62 13.71
C PRO A 215 19.41 8.50 14.57
N ALA A 216 18.47 9.21 13.95
CA ALA A 216 17.53 10.10 14.62
C ALA A 216 16.17 9.44 14.93
N LEU A 217 16.01 8.15 14.63
CA LEU A 217 14.72 7.47 14.71
C LEU A 217 14.23 7.35 16.16
N THR A 218 13.03 7.90 16.41
CA THR A 218 12.37 7.84 17.72
C THR A 218 10.96 7.25 17.64
N HIS A 219 10.35 7.24 16.45
CA HIS A 219 9.01 6.70 16.22
C HIS A 219 9.04 5.68 15.09
N LEU A 220 8.68 4.44 15.39
CA LEU A 220 8.61 3.36 14.40
C LEU A 220 7.21 2.76 14.36
N SER A 221 6.64 2.67 13.17
CA SER A 221 5.39 1.96 12.92
C SER A 221 5.61 0.83 11.93
N LEU A 222 5.22 -0.39 12.31
CA LEU A 222 5.43 -1.61 11.56
C LEU A 222 4.06 -2.23 11.24
N TRP A 223 3.74 -2.38 9.96
CA TRP A 223 2.50 -2.99 9.47
C TRP A 223 2.81 -4.21 8.60
N GLY A 224 2.26 -5.37 8.94
CA GLY A 224 2.44 -6.61 8.17
C GLY A 224 3.51 -7.54 8.72
N GLY A 225 4.13 -8.33 7.83
CA GLY A 225 5.16 -9.33 8.13
C GLY A 225 6.59 -8.77 8.14
N PHE A 226 7.36 -9.13 9.17
CA PHE A 226 8.75 -8.71 9.36
C PHE A 226 9.65 -9.86 9.79
N ALA A 227 10.95 -9.73 9.51
CA ALA A 227 12.00 -10.63 9.95
C ALA A 227 13.08 -9.87 10.73
N ASP A 228 13.98 -10.61 11.39
CA ASP A 228 15.12 -10.06 12.14
C ASP A 228 14.73 -9.09 13.27
N TRP A 229 13.70 -9.46 14.02
CA TRP A 229 13.16 -8.66 15.12
C TRP A 229 14.20 -8.23 16.18
N ASP A 230 15.23 -9.05 16.40
CA ASP A 230 16.32 -8.75 17.32
C ASP A 230 17.11 -7.50 16.92
N ALA A 231 17.12 -7.14 15.63
CA ALA A 231 17.77 -5.93 15.13
C ALA A 231 17.20 -4.64 15.75
N LEU A 232 15.93 -4.64 16.17
CA LEU A 232 15.32 -3.48 16.83
C LEU A 232 15.99 -3.09 18.15
N ALA A 233 16.75 -4.00 18.78
CA ALA A 233 17.55 -3.68 19.97
C ALA A 233 18.65 -2.64 19.67
N ARG A 234 19.02 -2.44 18.40
CA ARG A 234 20.00 -1.44 17.94
C ARG A 234 19.42 -0.02 17.82
N LEU A 235 18.17 0.19 18.24
CA LEU A 235 17.49 1.49 18.22
C LEU A 235 17.29 2.02 19.65
N PRO A 236 18.37 2.39 20.39
CA PRO A 236 18.29 2.68 21.82
C PRO A 236 17.45 3.92 22.17
N HIS A 237 17.18 4.78 21.18
CA HIS A 237 16.46 6.03 21.35
C HIS A 237 14.96 5.95 21.01
N LEU A 238 14.43 4.75 20.78
CA LEU A 238 13.03 4.56 20.42
C LEU A 238 12.09 5.01 21.55
N GLN A 239 11.17 5.92 21.23
CA GLN A 239 10.17 6.51 22.14
C GLN A 239 8.76 6.00 21.85
N SER A 240 8.48 5.64 20.60
CA SER A 240 7.21 5.08 20.17
C SER A 240 7.42 3.88 19.25
N LEU A 241 6.73 2.78 19.55
CA LEU A 241 6.71 1.58 18.70
C LEU A 241 5.27 1.12 18.46
N GLU A 242 4.87 1.07 17.20
CA GLU A 242 3.59 0.49 16.77
C GLU A 242 3.85 -0.75 15.94
N ILE A 243 3.17 -1.85 16.28
CA ILE A 243 3.24 -3.13 15.59
C ILE A 243 1.81 -3.57 15.28
N ARG A 244 1.53 -3.73 14.00
CA ARG A 244 0.17 -3.91 13.50
C ARG A 244 0.13 -4.99 12.43
N PHE A 245 -0.91 -5.81 12.50
CA PHE A 245 -1.15 -6.85 11.49
C PHE A 245 0.04 -7.81 11.32
N THR A 246 0.66 -8.22 12.42
CA THR A 246 1.91 -8.98 12.39
C THR A 246 1.72 -10.41 12.91
N PRO A 247 1.86 -11.44 12.04
CA PRO A 247 1.52 -12.81 12.40
C PRO A 247 2.58 -13.52 13.23
N ASP A 248 3.83 -13.06 13.19
CA ASP A 248 4.94 -13.63 13.95
C ASP A 248 5.81 -12.52 14.56
N LEU A 249 6.06 -12.64 15.86
CA LEU A 249 6.89 -11.73 16.67
C LEU A 249 8.02 -12.50 17.38
N ALA A 250 8.38 -13.68 16.89
CA ALA A 250 9.54 -14.42 17.36
C ALA A 250 10.80 -13.57 17.24
N GLY A 251 11.58 -13.47 18.32
CA GLY A 251 12.78 -12.64 18.36
C GLY A 251 12.56 -11.17 18.73
N LEU A 252 11.31 -10.69 18.86
CA LEU A 252 11.04 -9.33 19.35
C LEU A 252 11.65 -9.12 20.75
N PRO A 253 12.56 -8.12 20.92
CA PRO A 253 13.15 -7.80 22.20
C PRO A 253 12.09 -7.44 23.25
N PRO A 254 12.36 -7.68 24.55
CA PRO A 254 11.47 -7.21 25.61
C PRO A 254 11.40 -5.67 25.61
N LEU A 255 10.26 -5.11 26.01
CA LEU A 255 9.98 -3.67 25.95
C LEU A 255 10.94 -2.81 26.78
N ASP A 256 11.60 -3.38 27.80
CA ASP A 256 12.63 -2.72 28.62
C ASP A 256 13.98 -2.53 27.88
N THR A 257 14.13 -3.14 26.71
CA THR A 257 15.25 -2.87 25.78
C THR A 257 15.32 -1.39 25.40
N TRP A 258 14.17 -0.71 25.36
CA TRP A 258 14.07 0.69 24.97
C TRP A 258 13.73 1.56 26.20
N PRO A 259 14.73 2.09 26.92
CA PRO A 259 14.50 2.82 28.16
C PRO A 259 13.69 4.11 27.97
N LEU A 260 13.66 4.68 26.75
CA LEU A 260 12.91 5.88 26.40
C LEU A 260 11.50 5.60 25.84
N LEU A 261 11.10 4.33 25.72
CA LEU A 261 9.81 3.96 25.17
C LEU A 261 8.68 4.42 26.08
N GLU A 262 7.82 5.30 25.57
CA GLU A 262 6.68 5.87 26.28
C GLU A 262 5.34 5.65 25.56
N ARG A 263 5.36 5.22 24.29
CA ARG A 263 4.18 4.83 23.52
C ARG A 263 4.39 3.45 22.90
N PHE A 264 3.38 2.59 23.03
CA PHE A 264 3.43 1.25 22.44
C PHE A 264 2.06 0.78 21.97
N ILE A 265 1.93 0.33 20.72
CA ILE A 265 0.71 -0.27 20.20
C ILE A 265 1.01 -1.63 19.61
N GLY A 266 0.33 -2.67 20.11
CA GLY A 266 0.17 -3.96 19.44
C GLY A 266 -1.28 -4.16 19.02
N PHE A 267 -1.57 -4.23 17.72
CA PHE A 267 -2.93 -4.42 17.22
C PHE A 267 -2.98 -5.48 16.11
N ASN A 268 -3.81 -6.51 16.26
CA ASN A 268 -3.77 -7.69 15.38
C ASN A 268 -2.34 -8.24 15.35
N VAL A 269 -1.92 -8.86 16.44
CA VAL A 269 -0.58 -9.44 16.58
C VAL A 269 -0.68 -10.89 17.04
N ASP A 270 0.40 -11.64 16.85
CA ASP A 270 0.57 -13.00 17.38
C ASP A 270 0.05 -13.13 18.83
N ASP A 271 -0.71 -14.20 19.10
CA ASP A 271 -1.33 -14.44 20.39
C ASP A 271 -0.31 -14.71 21.50
N GLY A 272 0.73 -15.49 21.22
CA GLY A 272 1.75 -15.86 22.20
C GLY A 272 2.57 -14.65 22.65
N ALA A 273 3.23 -14.00 21.69
CA ALA A 273 4.01 -12.80 21.91
C ALA A 273 3.15 -11.62 22.38
N GLY A 274 1.93 -11.49 21.89
CA GLY A 274 1.01 -10.45 22.35
C GLY A 274 0.63 -10.59 23.83
N LYS A 275 0.46 -11.82 24.35
CA LYS A 275 0.28 -12.06 25.80
C LYS A 275 1.52 -11.67 26.60
N ARG A 276 2.71 -11.98 26.09
CA ARG A 276 4.00 -11.56 26.69
C ARG A 276 4.11 -10.03 26.75
N LEU A 277 3.78 -9.35 25.66
CA LEU A 277 3.78 -7.87 25.59
C LEU A 277 2.79 -7.26 26.59
N LYS A 278 1.56 -7.80 26.70
CA LYS A 278 0.60 -7.38 27.73
C LYS A 278 1.16 -7.49 29.15
N ALA A 279 1.87 -8.59 29.45
CA ALA A 279 2.49 -8.78 30.76
C ALA A 279 3.61 -7.75 31.01
N GLN A 280 4.43 -7.46 30.00
CA GLN A 280 5.50 -6.46 30.08
C GLN A 280 4.94 -5.04 30.29
N LEU A 281 3.88 -4.64 29.57
CA LEU A 281 3.21 -3.35 29.78
C LEU A 281 2.76 -3.17 31.23
N LYS A 282 2.08 -4.17 31.80
CA LYS A 282 1.60 -4.17 33.19
C LYS A 282 2.74 -4.20 34.21
N ALA A 283 3.81 -4.95 33.92
CA ALA A 283 4.96 -5.04 34.81
C ALA A 283 5.69 -3.70 34.90
N ARG A 284 5.93 -3.05 33.75
CA ARG A 284 6.53 -1.71 33.70
C ARG A 284 5.66 -0.68 34.41
N GLU A 285 4.34 -0.69 34.19
CA GLU A 285 3.42 0.29 34.80
C GLU A 285 3.50 0.33 36.34
N LYS A 286 3.85 -0.79 36.99
CA LYS A 286 4.08 -0.85 38.44
C LYS A 286 5.34 -0.12 38.91
N VAL A 287 6.31 0.08 38.03
CA VAL A 287 7.62 0.67 38.33
C VAL A 287 7.75 2.08 37.73
N ARG A 288 7.17 2.30 36.55
CA ARG A 288 7.15 3.55 35.81
C ARG A 288 5.86 3.64 34.98
N ALA A 289 5.04 4.66 35.27
CA ALA A 289 3.86 4.94 34.47
C ALA A 289 4.24 5.25 33.02
N TRP A 290 3.32 4.96 32.09
CA TRP A 290 3.47 5.37 30.70
C TRP A 290 3.01 6.82 30.53
N THR A 291 3.80 7.65 29.84
CA THR A 291 3.38 9.01 29.53
C THR A 291 2.58 9.09 28.23
N GLY A 292 2.80 8.14 27.30
CA GLY A 292 2.05 7.99 26.07
C GLY A 292 1.00 6.87 26.14
N TYR A 293 0.22 6.78 25.06
CA TYR A 293 -0.79 5.72 24.92
C TYR A 293 -0.13 4.35 24.78
N THR A 294 -0.62 3.37 25.54
CA THR A 294 -0.24 1.97 25.37
C THR A 294 -1.43 1.04 25.22
N SER A 295 -1.33 0.09 24.29
CA SER A 295 -2.32 -0.97 24.18
C SER A 295 -1.76 -2.21 23.49
N VAL A 296 -2.28 -3.38 23.87
CA VAL A 296 -2.16 -4.61 23.08
C VAL A 296 -3.54 -5.22 22.94
N THR A 297 -4.06 -5.28 21.72
CA THR A 297 -5.43 -5.71 21.45
C THR A 297 -5.50 -6.60 20.21
N LYS A 298 -6.58 -7.39 20.12
CA LYS A 298 -6.83 -8.33 19.02
C LYS A 298 -5.67 -9.32 18.81
N LEU A 299 -5.48 -10.20 19.79
CA LEU A 299 -4.50 -11.28 19.69
C LEU A 299 -5.00 -12.35 18.72
N ARG A 300 -4.15 -12.79 17.79
CA ARG A 300 -4.53 -13.66 16.68
C ARG A 300 -3.70 -14.94 16.68
N LYS A 301 -4.39 -16.07 16.53
CA LYS A 301 -3.76 -17.37 16.32
C LYS A 301 -3.39 -17.56 14.83
N PRO A 302 -2.43 -18.45 14.51
CA PRO A 302 -2.04 -18.75 13.13
C PRO A 302 -3.21 -19.02 12.18
N GLU A 303 -4.25 -19.72 12.63
CA GLU A 303 -5.38 -20.09 11.77
C GLU A 303 -6.18 -18.87 11.30
N TRP A 304 -6.27 -17.82 12.12
CA TRP A 304 -6.95 -16.58 11.75
C TRP A 304 -6.19 -15.86 10.64
N TRP A 305 -4.85 -15.80 10.72
CA TRP A 305 -4.02 -15.20 9.68
C TRP A 305 -4.20 -15.90 8.34
N GLN A 306 -4.17 -17.22 8.34
CA GLN A 306 -4.37 -18.02 7.13
C GLN A 306 -5.76 -17.81 6.53
N SER A 307 -6.79 -17.69 7.37
CA SER A 307 -8.15 -17.43 6.89
C SER A 307 -8.33 -16.05 6.26
N GLU A 308 -7.69 -15.02 6.82
CA GLU A 308 -7.94 -13.62 6.44
C GLU A 308 -6.95 -13.11 5.37
N TYR A 309 -5.69 -13.52 5.48
CA TYR A 309 -4.60 -13.06 4.62
C TYR A 309 -3.94 -14.18 3.82
N GLY A 310 -4.22 -15.45 4.16
CA GLY A 310 -3.62 -16.59 3.46
C GLY A 310 -4.32 -16.94 2.16
N ARG A 311 -5.50 -16.38 1.89
CA ARG A 311 -6.27 -16.64 0.67
C ARG A 311 -6.08 -15.50 -0.34
N PRO A 312 -5.93 -15.79 -1.64
CA PRO A 312 -5.61 -14.77 -2.64
C PRO A 312 -6.81 -13.90 -3.06
N PHE A 313 -8.03 -14.17 -2.56
CA PHE A 313 -9.25 -13.50 -3.03
C PHE A 313 -9.68 -12.28 -2.21
N SER A 314 -8.82 -11.76 -1.34
CA SER A 314 -9.16 -10.67 -0.41
C SER A 314 -9.48 -9.34 -1.13
N ALA A 315 -8.87 -9.11 -2.30
CA ALA A 315 -9.08 -7.91 -3.11
C ALA A 315 -10.32 -8.01 -4.04
N TRP A 316 -10.96 -9.18 -4.13
CA TRP A 316 -12.10 -9.39 -5.02
C TRP A 316 -13.36 -8.72 -4.46
N ASN A 317 -14.31 -8.38 -5.34
CA ASN A 317 -15.62 -7.93 -4.87
C ASN A 317 -16.31 -9.03 -4.04
N SER A 318 -17.12 -8.62 -3.07
CA SER A 318 -17.65 -9.52 -2.03
C SER A 318 -18.39 -10.76 -2.56
N ARG A 319 -19.12 -10.64 -3.68
CA ARG A 319 -19.84 -11.77 -4.29
C ARG A 319 -18.86 -12.76 -4.92
N MET A 320 -17.91 -12.27 -5.71
CA MET A 320 -16.91 -13.14 -6.34
C MET A 320 -15.98 -13.74 -5.29
N ALA A 321 -15.50 -12.95 -4.33
CA ALA A 321 -14.68 -13.41 -3.20
C ALA A 321 -15.36 -14.55 -2.44
N LYS A 322 -16.67 -14.43 -2.15
CA LYS A 322 -17.42 -15.49 -1.47
C LYS A 322 -17.46 -16.79 -2.29
N SER A 323 -17.70 -16.67 -3.59
CA SER A 323 -17.73 -17.82 -4.51
C SER A 323 -16.36 -18.49 -4.61
N ALA A 324 -15.30 -17.70 -4.81
CA ALA A 324 -13.92 -18.17 -4.90
C ALA A 324 -13.46 -18.86 -3.62
N ASN A 325 -13.77 -18.27 -2.46
CA ASN A 325 -13.46 -18.86 -1.16
C ASN A 325 -14.17 -20.21 -0.94
N ALA A 326 -15.43 -20.34 -1.36
CA ALA A 326 -16.15 -21.61 -1.26
C ALA A 326 -15.53 -22.69 -2.17
N ALA A 327 -15.19 -22.35 -3.41
CA ALA A 327 -14.50 -23.27 -4.32
C ALA A 327 -13.12 -23.68 -3.78
N TYR A 328 -12.39 -22.73 -3.18
CA TYR A 328 -11.11 -22.98 -2.54
C TYR A 328 -11.23 -23.96 -1.37
N ASP A 329 -12.23 -23.80 -0.51
CA ASP A 329 -12.47 -24.70 0.62
C ASP A 329 -12.77 -26.13 0.15
N VAL A 330 -13.64 -26.28 -0.87
CA VAL A 330 -13.95 -27.58 -1.47
C VAL A 330 -12.70 -28.25 -2.06
N ALA A 331 -11.89 -27.49 -2.80
CA ALA A 331 -10.67 -28.00 -3.39
C ALA A 331 -9.67 -28.43 -2.30
N ARG A 332 -9.47 -27.60 -1.28
CA ARG A 332 -8.56 -27.90 -0.16
C ARG A 332 -8.96 -29.16 0.60
N GLU A 333 -10.25 -29.36 0.86
CA GLU A 333 -10.76 -30.58 1.51
C GLU A 333 -10.53 -31.82 0.63
N ALA A 334 -10.83 -31.74 -0.67
CA ALA A 334 -10.60 -32.82 -1.61
C ALA A 334 -9.11 -33.21 -1.70
N LEU A 335 -8.22 -32.21 -1.74
CA LEU A 335 -6.76 -32.41 -1.81
C LEU A 335 -6.20 -33.03 -0.52
N ALA A 336 -6.69 -32.61 0.65
CA ALA A 336 -6.28 -33.19 1.93
C ALA A 336 -6.69 -34.68 2.04
N GLY A 337 -7.80 -35.08 1.40
CA GLY A 337 -8.29 -36.45 1.35
C GLY A 337 -7.78 -37.29 0.18
N ALA A 338 -6.93 -36.75 -0.71
CA ALA A 338 -6.52 -37.44 -1.93
C ALA A 338 -5.70 -38.71 -1.65
N HIS A 339 -5.95 -39.77 -2.41
CA HIS A 339 -5.23 -41.06 -2.26
C HIS A 339 -4.17 -41.29 -3.34
N ASP A 340 -4.28 -40.62 -4.48
CA ASP A 340 -3.39 -40.72 -5.63
C ASP A 340 -3.32 -39.40 -6.42
N GLY A 341 -2.44 -39.34 -7.42
CA GLY A 341 -2.29 -38.16 -8.27
C GLY A 341 -3.51 -37.85 -9.13
N ALA A 342 -4.34 -38.84 -9.48
CA ALA A 342 -5.54 -38.63 -10.28
C ALA A 342 -6.62 -37.89 -9.48
N ALA A 343 -6.75 -38.19 -8.18
CA ALA A 343 -7.63 -37.44 -7.27
C ALA A 343 -7.17 -35.98 -7.10
N VAL A 344 -5.85 -35.74 -7.05
CA VAL A 344 -5.28 -34.39 -7.01
C VAL A 344 -5.59 -33.63 -8.30
N GLU A 345 -5.33 -34.24 -9.47
CA GLU A 345 -5.63 -33.66 -10.77
C GLU A 345 -7.12 -33.28 -10.90
N ALA A 346 -8.01 -34.20 -10.52
CA ALA A 346 -9.45 -33.96 -10.57
C ALA A 346 -9.88 -32.78 -9.68
N ALA A 347 -9.32 -32.66 -8.47
CA ALA A 347 -9.62 -31.55 -7.57
C ALA A 347 -9.14 -30.20 -8.12
N LEU A 348 -7.93 -30.15 -8.69
CA LEU A 348 -7.38 -28.94 -9.30
C LEU A 348 -8.16 -28.52 -10.55
N LYS A 349 -8.52 -29.46 -11.42
CA LYS A 349 -9.35 -29.19 -12.60
C LYS A 349 -10.75 -28.70 -12.21
N ALA A 350 -11.37 -29.33 -11.22
CA ALA A 350 -12.68 -28.89 -10.71
C ALA A 350 -12.62 -27.46 -10.15
N PHE A 351 -11.56 -27.12 -9.40
CA PHE A 351 -11.34 -25.77 -8.91
C PHE A 351 -11.17 -24.76 -10.06
N ALA A 352 -10.33 -25.07 -11.04
CA ALA A 352 -10.09 -24.20 -12.20
C ALA A 352 -11.36 -23.96 -13.01
N SER A 353 -12.09 -25.03 -13.36
CA SER A 353 -13.32 -24.96 -14.17
C SER A 353 -14.46 -24.20 -13.49
N HIS A 354 -14.45 -24.06 -12.15
CA HIS A 354 -15.43 -23.23 -11.44
C HIS A 354 -15.45 -21.77 -11.92
N PHE A 355 -14.30 -21.26 -12.38
CA PHE A 355 -14.16 -19.85 -12.79
C PHE A 355 -14.46 -19.60 -14.27
N ASN A 356 -14.55 -20.64 -15.10
CA ASN A 356 -14.80 -20.55 -16.53
C ASN A 356 -16.11 -19.81 -16.89
N ASP A 357 -17.17 -20.06 -16.12
CA ASP A 357 -18.46 -19.38 -16.30
C ASP A 357 -18.57 -18.07 -15.51
N MET A 358 -17.53 -17.67 -14.77
CA MET A 358 -17.55 -16.50 -13.91
C MET A 358 -17.24 -15.23 -14.70
N LYS A 359 -18.17 -14.27 -14.66
CA LYS A 359 -17.94 -12.94 -15.27
C LYS A 359 -16.99 -12.09 -14.41
N GLY A 360 -16.18 -11.27 -15.08
CA GLY A 360 -15.31 -10.30 -14.43
C GLY A 360 -13.97 -10.86 -13.97
N ILE A 361 -13.53 -11.98 -14.54
CA ILE A 361 -12.20 -12.54 -14.35
C ILE A 361 -11.22 -11.81 -15.27
N GLU A 362 -10.55 -10.78 -14.74
CA GLU A 362 -9.54 -10.02 -15.46
C GLU A 362 -8.13 -10.52 -15.08
N THR A 363 -7.08 -9.80 -15.50
CA THR A 363 -5.69 -10.19 -15.24
C THR A 363 -5.39 -10.43 -13.76
N ALA A 364 -5.87 -9.56 -12.86
CA ALA A 364 -5.60 -9.70 -11.42
C ALA A 364 -6.28 -10.94 -10.84
N GLU A 365 -7.56 -11.16 -11.16
CA GLU A 365 -8.30 -12.34 -10.71
C GLU A 365 -7.66 -13.63 -11.25
N ARG A 366 -7.19 -13.64 -12.50
CA ARG A 366 -6.46 -14.79 -13.07
C ARG A 366 -5.20 -15.12 -12.29
N GLU A 367 -4.43 -14.10 -11.92
CA GLU A 367 -3.23 -14.28 -11.10
C GLU A 367 -3.57 -14.81 -9.70
N ASP A 368 -4.65 -14.33 -9.08
CA ASP A 368 -5.09 -14.80 -7.76
C ASP A 368 -5.57 -16.25 -7.79
N ILE A 369 -6.25 -16.68 -8.85
CA ILE A 369 -6.62 -18.10 -9.03
C ILE A 369 -5.34 -18.94 -9.22
N GLY A 370 -4.38 -18.47 -10.02
CA GLY A 370 -3.09 -19.14 -10.16
C GLY A 370 -2.33 -19.26 -8.83
N GLU A 371 -2.39 -18.23 -7.99
CA GLU A 371 -1.81 -18.26 -6.65
C GLU A 371 -2.51 -19.30 -5.75
N ALA A 372 -3.82 -19.47 -5.86
CA ALA A 372 -4.52 -20.56 -5.15
C ALA A 372 -4.04 -21.95 -5.62
N VAL A 373 -3.82 -22.15 -6.91
CA VAL A 373 -3.27 -23.42 -7.46
C VAL A 373 -1.87 -23.67 -6.93
N TRP A 374 -1.04 -22.62 -6.87
CA TRP A 374 0.26 -22.72 -6.22
C TRP A 374 0.11 -23.17 -4.76
N GLN A 375 -0.76 -22.53 -3.97
CA GLN A 375 -0.99 -22.94 -2.57
C GLN A 375 -1.45 -24.39 -2.44
N PHE A 376 -2.29 -24.87 -3.34
CA PHE A 376 -2.73 -26.27 -3.38
C PHE A 376 -1.58 -27.25 -3.63
N SER A 377 -0.61 -26.89 -4.48
CA SER A 377 0.59 -27.71 -4.69
C SER A 377 1.45 -27.86 -3.42
N GLN A 378 1.32 -26.92 -2.47
CA GLN A 378 2.04 -26.94 -1.19
C GLN A 378 1.30 -27.72 -0.09
N VAL A 379 0.10 -28.25 -0.34
CA VAL A 379 -0.64 -29.06 0.63
C VAL A 379 0.17 -30.33 0.91
N GLY A 380 0.43 -30.64 2.19
CA GLY A 380 1.29 -31.75 2.59
C GLY A 380 0.94 -33.09 1.91
N ARG A 381 -0.36 -33.40 1.78
CA ARG A 381 -0.82 -34.61 1.09
C ARG A 381 -0.49 -34.62 -0.41
N VAL A 382 -0.57 -33.47 -1.07
CA VAL A 382 -0.23 -33.31 -2.49
C VAL A 382 1.27 -33.52 -2.70
N VAL A 383 2.09 -32.94 -1.81
CA VAL A 383 3.55 -33.13 -1.81
C VAL A 383 3.93 -34.60 -1.55
N GLU A 384 3.29 -35.27 -0.59
CA GLU A 384 3.50 -36.70 -0.31
C GLU A 384 3.22 -37.60 -1.52
N LEU A 385 2.23 -37.23 -2.34
CA LEU A 385 1.87 -37.95 -3.55
C LEU A 385 2.78 -37.62 -4.75
N GLY A 386 3.80 -36.78 -4.56
CA GLY A 386 4.81 -36.46 -5.58
C GLY A 386 4.33 -35.52 -6.69
N VAL A 387 3.24 -34.78 -6.48
CA VAL A 387 2.75 -33.78 -7.44
C VAL A 387 3.58 -32.50 -7.27
N THR A 388 4.20 -32.05 -8.35
CA THR A 388 5.00 -30.81 -8.36
C THR A 388 4.16 -29.58 -8.67
N GLU A 389 4.71 -28.39 -8.38
CA GLU A 389 4.12 -27.10 -8.76
C GLU A 389 3.85 -27.03 -10.28
N GLU A 390 4.81 -27.44 -11.10
CA GLU A 390 4.68 -27.43 -12.57
C GLU A 390 3.61 -28.41 -13.06
N GLN A 391 3.41 -29.52 -12.35
CA GLN A 391 2.37 -30.48 -12.67
C GLN A 391 0.98 -29.91 -12.32
N ALA A 392 0.83 -29.32 -11.14
CA ALA A 392 -0.41 -28.66 -10.72
C ALA A 392 -0.78 -27.50 -11.65
N GLN A 393 0.20 -26.68 -12.03
CA GLN A 393 0.02 -25.56 -12.95
C GLN A 393 -0.41 -26.04 -14.33
N ARG A 394 0.18 -27.12 -14.85
CA ARG A 394 -0.20 -27.69 -16.16
C ARG A 394 -1.66 -28.16 -16.17
N TRP A 395 -2.09 -28.88 -15.14
CA TRP A 395 -3.48 -29.34 -15.04
C TRP A 395 -4.48 -28.19 -14.94
N PHE A 396 -4.10 -27.11 -14.27
CA PHE A 396 -4.87 -25.87 -14.23
C PHE A 396 -4.96 -25.22 -15.63
N ASP A 397 -3.83 -25.11 -16.33
CA ASP A 397 -3.76 -24.52 -17.68
C ASP A 397 -4.55 -25.32 -18.73
N GLU A 398 -4.72 -26.63 -18.56
CA GLU A 398 -5.47 -27.50 -19.47
C GLU A 398 -6.97 -27.19 -19.52
N VAL A 399 -7.56 -26.64 -18.46
CA VAL A 399 -9.02 -26.49 -18.34
C VAL A 399 -9.51 -25.07 -18.16
N ARG A 400 -8.63 -24.11 -17.86
CA ARG A 400 -9.02 -22.69 -17.75
C ARG A 400 -9.37 -22.13 -19.13
N ASP A 401 -10.50 -21.44 -19.24
CA ASP A 401 -10.96 -20.83 -20.50
C ASP A 401 -11.28 -19.33 -20.38
N TYR A 402 -11.10 -18.76 -19.19
CA TYR A 402 -11.42 -17.38 -18.87
C TYR A 402 -10.37 -16.37 -19.27
#